data_AF-A0A7J5VRF1-F1
#
_entry.id   AF-A0A7J5VRF1-F1
#
_cell.length_a   1.000
_cell.length_b   1.000
_cell.length_c   1.000
_cell.angle_alpha   90.00
_cell.angle_beta   90.00
_cell.angle_gamma   90.00
#
_symmetry.space_group_name_H-M   'P 1'
#
loop_
_entity.id
_entity.type
_entity.pdbx_description
1 polymer ?
#
loop_
_entity_poly.entity_id
_entity_poly.type
_entity_poly.pdbx_seq_one_letter_code
_entity_poly.pdbx_strand_id
1 'polypeptide(L)'
;MTWIEEKYRTVHENIRDYFHGMALIDPVSTLQQVEDDLDCHYFRYGNNWTGRGIVGDTIITATIEALENVRADCLERLRAKQMEQNDTMGHSAQ
;
A
#
# COMPACT_ATOMS: atom_id res chain seq x y z
N MET A 1 18.45 10.52 -15.05
CA MET A 1 17.14 9.89 -14.80
C MET A 1 16.63 9.33 -16.10
N THR A 2 16.38 8.04 -16.16
CA THR A 2 15.88 7.34 -17.34
C THR A 2 14.36 7.46 -17.44
N TRP A 3 13.80 7.23 -18.64
CA TRP A 3 12.35 7.24 -18.82
C TRP A 3 11.66 6.12 -18.01
N ILE A 4 12.36 5.01 -17.74
CA ILE A 4 11.88 3.90 -16.92
C ILE A 4 11.77 4.34 -15.46
N GLU A 5 12.81 5.01 -14.93
CA GLU A 5 12.81 5.55 -13.57
C GLU A 5 11.71 6.60 -13.37
N GLU A 6 11.50 7.47 -14.37
CA GLU A 6 10.41 8.44 -14.33
C GLU A 6 9.04 7.74 -14.34
N LYS A 7 8.86 6.74 -15.20
CA LYS A 7 7.61 5.97 -15.26
C LYS A 7 7.33 5.24 -13.95
N TYR A 8 8.35 4.59 -13.38
CA TYR A 8 8.28 3.96 -12.08
C TYR A 8 7.82 4.96 -11.02
N ARG A 9 8.51 6.11 -10.92
CA ARG A 9 8.20 7.12 -9.89
C ARG A 9 6.79 7.67 -10.04
N THR A 10 6.36 8.00 -11.26
CA THR A 10 5.00 8.50 -11.50
C THR A 10 3.93 7.49 -11.07
N VAL A 11 4.11 6.20 -11.37
CA VAL A 11 3.15 5.19 -10.92
C VAL A 11 3.16 5.09 -9.39
N HIS A 12 4.34 5.07 -8.78
CA HIS A 12 4.50 4.97 -7.34
C HIS A 12 3.83 6.13 -6.59
N GLU A 13 4.14 7.37 -7.00
CA GLU A 13 3.59 8.60 -6.42
C GLU A 13 2.06 8.67 -6.56
N ASN A 14 1.52 8.35 -7.73
CA ASN A 14 0.08 8.41 -7.97
C ASN A 14 -0.70 7.43 -7.05
N ILE A 15 -0.20 6.21 -6.86
CA ILE A 15 -0.82 5.23 -5.97
C ILE A 15 -0.75 5.70 -4.52
N ARG A 16 0.42 6.19 -4.10
CA ARG A 16 0.60 6.72 -2.76
C ARG A 16 -0.34 7.88 -2.49
N ASP A 17 -0.43 8.85 -3.40
CA ASP A 17 -1.26 10.05 -3.23
C ASP A 17 -2.75 9.70 -3.17
N TYR A 18 -3.19 8.73 -3.98
CA TYR A 18 -4.57 8.23 -3.96
C TYR A 18 -4.94 7.65 -2.59
N PHE A 19 -4.12 6.77 -2.03
CA PHE A 19 -4.43 6.09 -0.78
C PHE A 19 -4.09 6.88 0.48
N HIS A 20 -3.16 7.85 0.42
CA HIS A 20 -2.71 8.58 1.60
C HIS A 20 -3.86 9.27 2.35
N GLY A 21 -4.78 9.92 1.62
CA GLY A 21 -5.95 10.55 2.22
C GLY A 21 -6.91 9.52 2.86
N MET A 22 -7.05 8.35 2.24
CA MET A 22 -7.94 7.29 2.71
C MET A 22 -7.40 6.61 3.97
N ALA A 23 -6.10 6.28 3.99
CA ALA A 23 -5.43 5.67 5.13
C ALA A 23 -5.48 6.54 6.40
N LEU A 24 -5.49 7.87 6.21
CA LEU A 24 -5.67 8.83 7.31
C LEU A 24 -7.08 8.77 7.92
N ILE A 25 -8.11 8.61 7.10
CA ILE A 25 -9.51 8.65 7.51
C ILE A 25 -9.97 7.28 8.04
N ASP A 26 -9.77 6.23 7.24
CA ASP A 26 -10.18 4.87 7.54
C ASP A 26 -9.07 3.86 7.15
N PRO A 27 -8.09 3.64 8.03
CA PRO A 27 -7.01 2.70 7.76
C PRO A 27 -7.47 1.24 7.70
N VAL A 28 -8.65 0.88 8.23
CA VAL A 28 -9.15 -0.51 8.20
C VAL A 28 -9.65 -0.84 6.79
N SER A 29 -10.58 -0.02 6.27
CA SER A 29 -11.12 -0.24 4.92
C SER A 29 -10.04 -0.05 3.85
N THR A 30 -9.13 0.90 4.05
CA THR A 30 -8.00 1.13 3.14
C THR A 30 -7.07 -0.08 3.11
N LEU A 31 -6.75 -0.67 4.28
CA LEU A 31 -5.92 -1.86 4.36
C LEU A 31 -6.54 -3.04 3.58
N GLN A 32 -7.84 -3.29 3.77
CA GLN A 32 -8.53 -4.37 3.07
C GLN A 32 -8.46 -4.20 1.54
N GLN A 33 -8.73 -2.99 1.05
CA GLN A 33 -8.66 -2.70 -0.38
C GLN A 33 -7.24 -2.90 -0.93
N VAL A 34 -6.23 -2.44 -0.20
CA VAL A 34 -4.82 -2.58 -0.60
C VAL A 34 -4.39 -4.05 -0.63
N GLU A 35 -4.84 -4.86 0.32
CA GLU A 35 -4.55 -6.30 0.33
C GLU A 35 -5.20 -7.01 -0.86
N ASP A 36 -6.45 -6.69 -1.20
CA ASP A 36 -7.14 -7.23 -2.38
C ASP A 36 -6.41 -6.85 -3.70
N ASP A 37 -5.95 -5.60 -3.80
CA ASP A 37 -5.20 -5.11 -4.96
C ASP A 37 -3.81 -5.78 -5.05
N LEU A 38 -3.11 -5.94 -3.92
CA LEU A 38 -1.82 -6.64 -3.85
C LEU A 38 -1.94 -8.08 -4.32
N ASP A 39 -2.95 -8.82 -3.87
CA ASP A 39 -3.16 -10.21 -4.29
C ASP A 39 -3.32 -10.32 -5.81
N CYS A 40 -4.10 -9.40 -6.41
CA CYS A 40 -4.26 -9.32 -7.85
C CYS A 40 -2.94 -9.02 -8.57
N HIS A 41 -2.15 -8.10 -8.04
CA HIS A 41 -0.87 -7.70 -8.63
C HIS A 41 0.22 -8.78 -8.47
N TYR A 42 0.31 -9.46 -7.33
CA TYR A 42 1.24 -10.57 -7.12
C TYR A 42 0.93 -11.75 -8.02
N PHE A 43 -0.36 -12.08 -8.19
CA PHE A 43 -0.77 -13.10 -9.16
C PHE A 43 -0.28 -12.74 -10.58
N ARG A 44 -0.39 -11.47 -10.97
CA ARG A 44 0.12 -11.01 -12.28
C ARG A 44 1.65 -11.04 -12.31
N TYR A 45 2.34 -10.58 -11.26
CA TYR A 45 3.80 -10.53 -11.21
C TYR A 45 4.45 -11.91 -11.38
N GLY A 46 3.95 -12.92 -10.65
CA GLY A 46 4.47 -14.29 -10.72
C GLY A 46 4.23 -14.99 -12.06
N ASN A 47 3.37 -14.43 -12.91
CA ASN A 47 3.11 -14.94 -14.24
C ASN A 47 3.83 -14.09 -15.29
N ASN A 48 4.63 -14.71 -16.15
CA ASN A 48 5.24 -14.02 -17.29
C ASN A 48 4.25 -13.92 -18.45
N TRP A 49 3.39 -12.90 -18.41
CA TRP A 49 2.38 -12.68 -19.44
C TRP A 49 3.06 -12.16 -20.70
N THR A 50 3.01 -12.94 -21.78
CA THR A 50 3.57 -12.58 -23.09
C THR A 50 3.05 -11.20 -23.51
N GLY A 51 3.95 -10.26 -23.78
CA GLY A 51 3.59 -8.90 -24.24
C GLY A 51 3.57 -7.81 -23.16
N ARG A 52 3.84 -8.12 -21.89
CA ARG A 52 3.97 -7.10 -20.82
C ARG A 52 5.14 -6.14 -21.07
N GLY A 53 6.29 -6.70 -21.45
CA GLY A 53 7.53 -5.97 -21.72
C GLY A 53 8.04 -5.14 -20.54
N ILE A 54 9.18 -4.46 -20.74
CA ILE A 54 9.85 -3.70 -19.67
C ILE A 54 8.97 -2.59 -19.08
N VAL A 55 8.11 -1.96 -19.89
CA VAL A 55 7.16 -0.93 -19.42
C VAL A 55 6.17 -1.55 -18.44
N GLY A 56 5.54 -2.67 -18.80
CA GLY A 56 4.53 -3.32 -17.96
C GLY A 56 5.14 -3.90 -16.68
N ASP A 57 6.36 -4.46 -16.76
CA ASP A 57 7.09 -4.93 -15.58
C ASP A 57 7.41 -3.78 -14.62
N THR A 58 7.83 -2.63 -15.18
CA THR A 58 8.09 -1.42 -14.40
C THR A 58 6.83 -0.92 -13.70
N ILE A 59 5.70 -0.90 -14.40
CA ILE A 59 4.41 -0.48 -13.84
C ILE A 59 3.98 -1.42 -12.71
N ILE A 60 3.99 -2.75 -12.92
CA ILE A 60 3.57 -3.69 -11.87
C ILE A 60 4.48 -3.60 -10.65
N THR A 61 5.81 -3.53 -10.85
CA THR A 61 6.76 -3.39 -9.75
C THR A 61 6.49 -2.11 -8.96
N ALA A 62 6.33 -0.97 -9.64
CA ALA A 62 6.02 0.30 -9.00
C ALA A 62 4.70 0.27 -8.23
N THR A 63 3.66 -0.36 -8.80
CA THR A 63 2.36 -0.50 -8.15
C THR A 63 2.43 -1.36 -6.90
N ILE A 64 3.08 -2.53 -6.96
CA ILE A 64 3.25 -3.41 -5.80
C ILE A 64 3.99 -2.68 -4.69
N GLU A 65 5.12 -2.06 -4.99
CA GLU A 65 5.92 -1.36 -3.97
C GLU A 65 5.18 -0.17 -3.36
N ALA A 66 4.36 0.55 -4.14
CA ALA A 66 3.52 1.62 -3.60
C ALA A 66 2.40 1.08 -2.69
N LEU A 67 1.73 0.00 -3.10
CA LEU A 67 0.68 -0.63 -2.30
C LEU A 67 1.23 -1.22 -0.99
N GLU A 68 2.40 -1.87 -1.00
CA GLU A 68 3.04 -2.37 0.22
C GLU A 68 3.40 -1.23 1.20
N ASN A 69 3.83 -0.08 0.69
CA ASN A 69 4.07 1.09 1.54
C ASN A 69 2.78 1.61 2.19
N VAL A 70 1.66 1.63 1.44
CA VAL A 70 0.35 2.00 1.98
C VAL A 70 -0.12 1.00 3.03
N ARG A 71 0.06 -0.31 2.76
CA ARG A 71 -0.25 -1.39 3.71
C ARG A 71 0.51 -1.22 5.02
N ALA A 72 1.81 -0.93 4.96
CA ALA A 72 2.63 -0.67 6.13
C ALA A 72 2.11 0.53 6.94
N ASP A 73 1.82 1.67 6.29
CA ASP A 73 1.27 2.86 6.95
C ASP A 73 -0.08 2.57 7.63
N CYS A 74 -0.98 1.83 6.98
CA CYS A 74 -2.25 1.43 7.59
C CYS A 74 -2.04 0.58 8.85
N LEU A 75 -1.16 -0.43 8.78
CA LEU A 75 -0.85 -1.31 9.91
C LEU A 75 -0.23 -0.55 11.08
N GLU A 76 0.66 0.40 10.82
CA GLU A 76 1.26 1.25 11.85
C GLU A 76 0.22 2.11 12.56
N ARG A 77 -0.71 2.72 11.81
CA ARG A 77 -1.81 3.51 12.37
C ARG A 77 -2.74 2.68 13.24
N LEU A 78 -3.07 1.46 12.81
CA LEU A 78 -3.94 0.57 13.57
C LEU A 78 -3.28 0.12 14.87
N ARG A 79 -1.98 -0.16 14.85
CA ARG A 79 -1.21 -0.48 16.06
C ARG A 79 -1.18 0.70 17.03
N ALA A 80 -0.93 1.92 16.54
CA ALA A 80 -0.94 3.12 17.37
C ALA A 80 -2.31 3.32 18.07
N LYS A 81 -3.42 3.20 17.32
CA LYS A 81 -4.77 3.29 17.88
C LYS A 81 -5.05 2.21 18.94
N GLN A 82 -4.56 0.99 18.73
CA GLN A 82 -4.74 -0.10 19.69
C GLN A 82 -3.96 0.13 20.99
N MET A 83 -2.76 0.70 20.91
CA MET A 83 -1.96 1.07 22.10
C MET A 83 -2.66 2.16 22.92
N GLU A 84 -3.16 3.21 22.29
CA GLU A 84 -3.90 4.29 22.96
C GLU A 84 -5.15 3.78 23.71
N GLN A 85 -5.87 2.83 23.11
CA GLN A 85 -7.05 2.22 23.74
C GLN A 85 -6.70 1.37 24.96
N ASN A 86 -5.60 0.60 24.89
CA ASN A 86 -5.14 -0.23 25.99
C ASN A 86 -4.64 0.60 27.19
N ASP A 87 -3.94 1.71 26.93
CA ASP A 87 -3.46 2.63 27.98
C ASP A 87 -4.62 3.34 28.71
N THR A 88 -5.70 3.64 27.99
CA THR A 88 -6.90 4.28 28.55
C THR A 88 -7.70 3.33 29.43
N MET A 89 -7.81 2.05 29.06
CA MET A 89 -8.52 1.04 29.87
C MET A 89 -7.73 0.60 31.11
N GLY A 90 -6.40 0.68 31.10
CA GLY A 90 -5.55 0.37 32.25
C GLY A 90 -5.69 1.34 33.44
N HIS A 91 -6.16 2.58 33.20
CA HIS A 91 -6.31 3.61 34.24
C HIS A 91 -7.70 3.63 34.91
N SER A 92 -8.68 2.86 34.45
CA SER A 92 -10.02 2.81 35.06
C SER A 92 -10.22 1.71 36.11
N ALA A 93 -9.15 1.03 36.54
CA ALA A 93 -9.21 -0.10 37.46
C ALA A 93 -8.66 0.19 38.88
N GLN A 94 -8.55 1.46 39.28
CA GLN A 94 -8.10 1.85 40.64
C GLN A 94 -9.19 2.59 41.42
#